data_AF-A0A2S7VDH2-F1
#
_entry.id   AF-A0A2S7VDH2-F1
#
_cell.length_a   1.000
_cell.length_b   1.000
_cell.length_c   1.000
_cell.angle_alpha   90.00
_cell.angle_beta   90.00
_cell.angle_gamma   90.00
#
_symmetry.space_group_name_H-M   'P 1'
#
loop_
_entity.id
_entity.type
_entity.pdbx_description
1 polymer ?
#
loop_
_entity_poly.entity_id
_entity_poly.type
_entity_poly.pdbx_seq_one_letter_code
_entity_poly.pdbx_strand_id
1 'polypeptide(L)'
;MKKIAIELLQSMVKKIFFDAQLSDKQANELTEQLLYSEQRGVTSHGLVRVKWIIDQLHKYPKKSPIQLLKNEITELYDASGILGYVALNEIVKQQGAAKNKKITSHSTMIFSFRS
;
A
#
# COMPACT_ATOMS: atom_id res chain seq x y z
N MET A 1 27.58 8.69 -4.69
CA MET A 1 26.41 7.85 -5.01
C MET A 1 26.89 6.49 -5.48
N LYS A 2 26.34 5.39 -4.95
CA LYS A 2 26.61 4.03 -5.45
C LYS A 2 25.52 3.65 -6.45
N LYS A 3 25.91 3.03 -7.58
CA LYS A 3 24.97 2.49 -8.57
C LYS A 3 24.76 1.00 -8.26
N ILE A 4 23.50 0.58 -8.22
CA ILE A 4 23.09 -0.81 -7.95
C ILE A 4 22.14 -1.23 -9.07
N ALA A 5 22.26 -2.48 -9.53
CA ALA A 5 21.32 -3.05 -10.49
C ALA A 5 19.91 -3.10 -9.89
N ILE A 6 18.89 -2.70 -10.65
CA ILE A 6 17.52 -2.56 -10.14
C ILE A 6 16.96 -3.88 -9.58
N GLU A 7 17.29 -5.02 -10.21
CA GLU A 7 16.89 -6.36 -9.78
C GLU A 7 17.48 -6.74 -8.41
N LEU A 8 18.76 -6.41 -8.21
CA LEU A 8 19.43 -6.62 -6.93
C LEU A 8 18.81 -5.74 -5.85
N LEU A 9 18.54 -4.48 -6.17
CA LEU A 9 17.90 -3.53 -5.26
C LEU A 9 16.48 -3.99 -4.87
N GLN A 10 15.71 -4.49 -5.83
CA GLN A 10 14.38 -5.07 -5.60
C GLN A 10 14.45 -6.27 -4.65
N SER A 11 15.38 -7.20 -4.88
CA SER A 11 15.57 -8.36 -4.00
C SER A 11 15.95 -7.94 -2.57
N MET A 12 16.86 -6.98 -2.42
CA MET A 12 17.28 -6.47 -1.11
C MET A 12 16.13 -5.82 -0.35
N VAL A 13 15.35 -4.95 -1.00
CA VAL A 13 14.24 -4.23 -0.36
C VAL A 13 13.10 -5.19 -0.02
N LYS A 14 12.76 -6.12 -0.91
CA LYS A 14 11.75 -7.16 -0.64
C LYS A 14 12.14 -8.01 0.56
N LYS A 15 13.41 -8.41 0.66
CA LYS A 15 13.92 -9.18 1.81
C LYS A 15 13.75 -8.43 3.13
N ILE A 16 14.06 -7.13 3.16
CA ILE A 16 13.86 -6.30 4.37
C ILE A 16 12.41 -6.35 4.85
N PHE A 17 11.44 -6.24 3.95
CA PHE A 17 10.03 -6.30 4.31
C PHE A 17 9.56 -7.69 4.72
N PHE A 18 10.09 -8.73 4.07
CA PHE A 18 9.83 -10.12 4.45
C PHE A 18 10.34 -10.42 5.87
N ASP A 19 11.57 -9.98 6.18
CA ASP A 19 12.17 -10.10 7.52
C ASP A 19 11.38 -9.29 8.57
N ALA A 20 10.69 -8.22 8.15
CA ALA A 20 9.73 -7.45 8.97
C ALA A 20 8.33 -8.10 9.05
N GLN A 21 8.21 -9.39 8.76
CA GLN A 21 6.99 -10.21 8.88
C GLN A 21 5.83 -9.82 7.95
N LEU A 22 6.11 -9.11 6.86
CA LEU A 22 5.12 -8.95 5.80
C LEU A 22 4.98 -10.22 4.98
N SER A 23 3.78 -10.49 4.47
CA SER A 23 3.60 -11.58 3.51
C SER A 23 4.37 -11.29 2.22
N ASP A 24 4.74 -12.34 1.48
CA ASP A 24 5.49 -12.19 0.21
C ASP A 24 4.82 -11.19 -0.75
N LYS A 25 3.50 -11.27 -0.86
CA LYS A 25 2.68 -10.33 -1.65
C LYS A 25 2.81 -8.89 -1.16
N GLN A 26 2.70 -8.66 0.14
CA GLN A 26 2.79 -7.31 0.72
C GLN A 26 4.20 -6.73 0.57
N ALA A 27 5.22 -7.55 0.80
CA ALA A 27 6.62 -7.18 0.61
C ALA A 27 6.91 -6.83 -0.87
N ASN A 28 6.35 -7.59 -1.81
CA ASN A 28 6.49 -7.31 -3.23
C ASN A 28 5.79 -6.00 -3.63
N GLU A 29 4.51 -5.82 -3.29
CA GLU A 29 3.74 -4.62 -3.61
C GLU A 29 4.41 -3.34 -3.04
N LEU A 30 4.96 -3.41 -1.81
CA LEU A 30 5.74 -2.31 -1.22
C LEU A 30 6.99 -1.97 -2.01
N THR A 31 7.76 -3.01 -2.33
CA THR A 31 9.05 -2.85 -3.00
C THR A 31 8.84 -2.16 -4.35
N GLU A 32 7.85 -2.61 -5.11
CA GLU A 32 7.50 -2.02 -6.40
C GLU A 32 7.15 -0.53 -6.28
N GLN A 33 6.33 -0.15 -5.29
CA GLN A 33 5.94 1.26 -5.11
C GLN A 33 7.10 2.17 -4.71
N LEU A 34 7.98 1.71 -3.82
CA LEU A 34 9.14 2.51 -3.39
C LEU A 34 10.15 2.66 -4.52
N LEU A 35 10.41 1.60 -5.27
CA LEU A 35 11.32 1.65 -6.42
C LEU A 35 10.75 2.49 -7.57
N TYR A 36 9.45 2.40 -7.81
CA TYR A 36 8.79 3.27 -8.79
C TYR A 36 8.96 4.75 -8.42
N SER A 37 8.86 5.10 -7.14
CA SER A 37 9.08 6.47 -6.65
C SER A 37 10.53 6.93 -6.84
N GLU A 38 11.50 6.06 -6.57
CA GLU A 38 12.93 6.33 -6.85
C GLU A 38 13.19 6.57 -8.33
N GLN A 39 12.66 5.71 -9.20
CA GLN A 39 12.83 5.80 -10.66
C GLN A 39 12.27 7.11 -11.22
N ARG A 40 11.25 7.67 -10.58
CA ARG A 40 10.64 8.96 -10.96
C ARG A 40 11.29 10.18 -10.31
N GLY A 41 12.37 9.99 -9.54
CA GLY A 41 13.04 11.08 -8.82
C GLY A 41 12.26 11.61 -7.62
N VAL A 42 11.18 10.93 -7.20
CA VAL A 42 10.37 11.30 -6.02
C VAL A 42 10.93 10.57 -4.79
N THR A 43 12.19 10.84 -4.48
CA THR A 43 12.96 10.11 -3.47
C THR A 43 12.38 10.25 -2.06
N SER A 44 11.67 11.34 -1.77
CA SER A 44 10.95 11.56 -0.50
C SER A 44 9.83 10.56 -0.23
N HIS A 45 9.41 9.80 -1.25
CA HIS A 45 8.44 8.70 -1.16
C HIS A 45 9.04 7.33 -1.53
N GLY A 46 10.35 7.27 -1.83
CA GLY A 46 11.08 6.06 -2.20
C GLY A 46 11.75 5.36 -1.02
N LEU A 47 12.97 4.89 -1.20
CA LEU A 47 13.71 4.02 -0.27
C LEU A 47 13.97 4.66 1.08
N VAL A 48 13.98 5.99 1.16
CA VAL A 48 14.09 6.72 2.45
C VAL A 48 12.97 6.35 3.43
N ARG A 49 11.84 5.83 2.94
CA ARG A 49 10.69 5.42 3.76
C ARG A 49 10.80 4.03 4.37
N VAL A 50 11.75 3.19 3.92
CA VAL A 50 11.86 1.79 4.37
C VAL A 50 11.92 1.70 5.90
N LYS A 51 12.83 2.45 6.54
CA LYS A 51 12.97 2.44 8.01
C LYS A 51 11.67 2.84 8.70
N TRP A 52 11.07 3.95 8.27
CA TRP A 52 9.84 4.45 8.88
C TRP A 52 8.69 3.44 8.76
N ILE A 53 8.56 2.77 7.61
CA ILE A 53 7.54 1.73 7.40
C ILE A 53 7.73 0.58 8.39
N ILE A 54 8.96 0.08 8.55
CA ILE A 54 9.27 -0.98 9.53
C ILE A 54 8.92 -0.54 10.94
N ASP A 55 9.26 0.70 11.31
CA ASP A 55 8.93 1.25 12.62
C ASP A 55 7.40 1.34 12.84
N GLN A 56 6.61 1.56 11.78
CA GLN A 56 5.14 1.56 11.89
C GLN A 56 4.56 0.15 12.02
N LEU A 57 5.14 -0.84 11.31
CA LEU A 57 4.67 -2.23 11.36
C LEU A 57 4.72 -2.80 12.79
N HIS A 58 5.75 -2.46 13.55
CA HIS A 58 5.87 -2.88 14.95
C HIS A 58 4.92 -2.14 15.91
N LYS A 59 4.52 -0.91 15.58
CA LYS A 59 3.65 -0.08 16.45
C LYS A 59 2.17 -0.42 16.32
N TYR A 60 1.73 -0.81 15.12
CA TYR A 60 0.34 -1.10 14.82
C TYR A 60 0.20 -2.56 14.36
N PRO A 61 0.16 -3.53 15.29
CA PRO A 61 -0.08 -4.92 14.92
C PRO A 61 -1.43 -5.02 14.21
N LYS A 62 -1.48 -5.79 13.11
CA LYS A 62 -2.69 -6.02 12.29
C LYS A 62 -3.90 -6.28 13.20
N LYS A 63 -4.86 -5.36 13.19
CA LYS A 63 -6.19 -5.59 13.75
C LYS A 63 -7.09 -5.86 12.57
N SER A 64 -7.69 -7.05 12.48
CA SER A 64 -8.83 -7.35 11.61
C SER A 64 -8.67 -7.11 10.09
N PRO A 65 -9.53 -7.71 9.24
CA PRO A 65 -9.66 -7.32 7.84
C PRO A 65 -10.19 -5.88 7.70
N ILE A 66 -9.95 -5.25 6.53
CA ILE A 66 -10.53 -3.95 6.17
C ILE A 66 -12.06 -4.05 6.23
N GLN A 67 -12.70 -3.09 6.88
CA GLN A 67 -14.16 -3.08 7.05
C GLN A 67 -14.78 -1.91 6.29
N LEU A 68 -15.82 -2.20 5.50
CA LEU A 68 -16.68 -1.16 4.92
C LEU A 68 -17.63 -0.64 6.00
N LEU A 69 -17.51 0.64 6.35
CA LEU A 69 -18.33 1.29 7.38
C LEU A 69 -19.59 1.94 6.79
N LYS A 70 -19.51 2.50 5.57
CA LYS A 70 -20.63 3.16 4.89
C LYS A 70 -20.60 2.91 3.39
N ASN A 71 -21.76 2.64 2.79
CA ASN A 71 -21.93 2.31 1.37
C ASN A 71 -23.11 3.07 0.71
N GLU A 72 -22.93 4.35 0.44
CA GLU A 72 -23.89 5.12 -0.37
C GLU A 72 -23.22 5.59 -1.67
N ILE A 73 -23.19 6.89 -1.91
CA ILE A 73 -22.48 7.53 -3.03
C ILE A 73 -20.96 7.55 -2.78
N THR A 74 -20.55 7.40 -1.53
CA THR A 74 -19.15 7.39 -1.10
C THR A 74 -18.94 6.21 -0.15
N GLU A 75 -17.89 5.44 -0.41
CA GLU A 75 -17.49 4.33 0.44
C GLU A 75 -16.49 4.79 1.51
N LEU A 76 -16.77 4.46 2.77
CA LEU A 76 -15.87 4.72 3.89
C LEU A 76 -15.35 3.39 4.44
N TYR A 77 -14.03 3.25 4.53
CA TYR A 77 -13.38 2.03 5.00
C TYR A 77 -12.58 2.28 6.28
N ASP A 78 -12.71 1.35 7.24
CA ASP A 78 -11.76 1.20 8.32
C ASP A 78 -10.61 0.31 7.85
N ALA A 79 -9.41 0.89 7.76
CA ALA A 79 -8.19 0.18 7.40
C ALA A 79 -7.59 -0.59 8.58
N SER A 80 -8.12 -0.44 9.80
CA SER A 80 -7.77 -1.22 10.99
C SER A 80 -6.27 -1.26 11.30
N GLY A 81 -5.57 -0.15 11.03
CA GLY A 81 -4.13 0.01 11.29
C GLY A 81 -3.20 -0.61 10.24
N ILE A 82 -3.71 -1.12 9.12
CA ILE A 82 -2.84 -1.56 8.01
C ILE A 82 -2.26 -0.35 7.26
N LEU A 83 -1.16 -0.59 6.55
CA LEU A 83 -0.51 0.43 5.74
C LEU A 83 -1.44 0.91 4.61
N GLY A 84 -1.57 2.22 4.43
CA GLY A 84 -2.60 2.83 3.58
C GLY A 84 -2.60 2.37 2.13
N TYR A 85 -1.44 2.09 1.54
CA TYR A 85 -1.36 1.57 0.16
C TYR A 85 -1.82 0.10 0.06
N VAL A 86 -1.60 -0.72 1.10
CA VAL A 86 -2.16 -2.09 1.16
C VAL A 86 -3.68 -1.99 1.23
N ALA A 87 -4.19 -1.11 2.09
CA ALA A 87 -5.62 -0.88 2.23
C ALA A 87 -6.26 -0.51 0.89
N LEU A 88 -5.65 0.45 0.20
CA LEU A 88 -6.13 0.92 -1.10
C LEU A 88 -6.11 -0.20 -2.15
N ASN A 89 -5.02 -0.98 -2.23
CA ASN A 89 -4.92 -2.09 -3.18
C ASN A 89 -6.03 -3.14 -2.96
N GLU A 90 -6.36 -3.45 -1.72
CA GLU A 90 -7.43 -4.38 -1.39
C GLU A 90 -8.81 -3.81 -1.72
N ILE A 91 -9.08 -2.55 -1.36
CA ILE A 91 -10.34 -1.86 -1.68
C ILE A 91 -10.56 -1.79 -3.19
N VAL A 92 -9.53 -1.40 -3.97
CA VAL A 92 -9.61 -1.33 -5.43
C VAL A 92 -9.87 -2.71 -6.04
N LYS A 93 -9.28 -3.78 -5.50
CA LYS A 93 -9.55 -5.16 -5.94
C LYS A 93 -11.01 -5.56 -5.64
N GLN A 94 -11.53 -5.24 -4.45
CA GLN A 94 -12.93 -5.48 -4.09
C GLN A 94 -13.89 -4.73 -5.01
N GLN A 95 -13.63 -3.45 -5.28
CA GLN A 95 -14.43 -2.65 -6.22
C GLN A 95 -14.31 -3.14 -7.67
N GLY A 96 -13.13 -3.55 -8.12
CA GLY A 96 -12.92 -4.09 -9.47
C GLY A 96 -13.72 -5.38 -9.69
N ALA A 97 -13.75 -6.26 -8.68
CA ALA A 97 -14.62 -7.44 -8.69
C ALA A 97 -16.11 -7.09 -8.67
N ALA A 98 -16.50 -6.00 -7.99
CA ALA A 98 -17.88 -5.52 -7.94
C ALA A 98 -18.33 -4.79 -9.22
N LYS A 99 -17.44 -4.07 -9.91
CA LYS A 99 -17.74 -3.36 -11.17
C LYS A 99 -18.07 -4.29 -12.33
N ASN A 100 -17.58 -5.54 -12.31
CA ASN A 100 -18.05 -6.57 -13.23
C ASN A 100 -19.52 -6.99 -13.00
N LYS A 101 -20.16 -6.54 -11.92
CA LYS A 101 -21.59 -6.77 -11.65
C LYS A 101 -22.48 -5.54 -11.83
N LYS A 102 -21.95 -4.32 -11.84
CA LYS A 102 -22.75 -3.08 -12.03
C LYS A 102 -21.92 -1.96 -12.66
N ILE A 103 -21.96 -1.86 -13.98
CA ILE A 103 -21.67 -0.60 -14.67
C ILE A 103 -22.97 0.18 -14.73
N THR A 104 -23.31 0.90 -13.66
CA THR A 104 -24.23 2.04 -13.69
C THR A 104 -23.97 2.88 -12.44
N SER A 105 -23.17 3.93 -12.62
CA SER A 105 -23.14 5.18 -11.84
C SER A 105 -21.70 5.57 -11.46
N HIS A 106 -21.31 6.75 -11.93
CA HIS A 106 -20.01 7.38 -11.69
C HIS A 106 -19.86 7.72 -10.20
N SER A 107 -18.85 7.15 -9.55
CA SER A 107 -18.44 7.55 -8.19
C SER A 107 -17.02 8.11 -8.25
N THR A 108 -16.87 9.38 -7.88
CA THR A 108 -15.59 10.10 -7.78
C THR A 108 -15.01 9.88 -6.39
N MET A 109 -13.77 9.38 -6.30
CA MET A 109 -13.06 9.22 -5.02
C MET A 109 -12.41 10.54 -4.58
N ILE A 110 -12.62 10.94 -3.33
CA ILE A 110 -11.91 12.04 -2.66
C ILE A 110 -11.21 11.47 -1.43
N PHE A 111 -9.90 11.68 -1.31
CA PHE A 111 -9.11 11.24 -0.16
C PHE A 111 -8.87 12.41 0.81
N SER A 112 -9.03 12.16 2.11
CA SER A 112 -8.66 13.09 3.18
C SER A 112 -7.73 12.39 4.15
N PHE A 113 -6.47 12.84 4.22
CA PHE A 113 -5.52 12.42 5.23
C PHE A 113 -5.46 13.50 6.31
N ARG A 114 -5.80 13.15 7.56
CA ARG A 114 -5.56 14.04 8.70
C ARG A 114 -4.12 13.88 9.19
N SER A 115 -3.47 15.02 9.40
CA SER A 115 -2.11 15.20 9.93
C SER A 115 -2.02 14.84 11.40
#